data_AF-A0A4R9JZL1-F1
#
_entry.id   AF-A0A4R9JZL1-F1
#
_cell.length_a   1.000
_cell.length_b   1.000
_cell.length_c   1.000
_cell.angle_alpha   90.00
_cell.angle_beta   90.00
_cell.angle_gamma   90.00
#
_symmetry.space_group_name_H-M   'P 1'
#
loop_
_entity.id
_entity.type
_entity.pdbx_description
1 polymer ?
#
loop_
_entity_poly.entity_id
_entity_poly.type
_entity_poly.pdbx_seq_one_letter_code
_entity_poly.pdbx_strand_id
1 'polypeptide(L)'
;MNPHLISLICLLLTSCQIWKTDIDRDKTFLLKIISMFFRDDTALIVTSIIPKNSSTSNYRNTNVFIGFNKNVAGITKQQINIRPNNLSTSIEGELVTNGKFIVFTPATLLLPNTTYTVSISAENGLSSSYEYQFSTGSEVDNTPPSVLSTSPEIGETNFPINAKIIVNFNESIDPTTVSESNFSLQGNPPGVLSIQDQSLLFSPNSNLLPVTAYICVIKSGIKDIAGNQMVRPYSWVFSTSETEASTCFFDLGIFGICLYE
;
A
#
# COMPACT_ATOMS: atom_id res chain seq x y z
N MET A 1 -1.49 18.99 -16.38
CA MET A 1 -2.13 18.69 -17.69
C MET A 1 -1.25 19.28 -18.78
N ASN A 2 -0.66 18.47 -19.66
CA ASN A 2 0.23 18.98 -20.70
C ASN A 2 -0.60 19.63 -21.83
N PRO A 3 -0.45 20.93 -22.12
CA PRO A 3 -1.24 21.63 -23.13
C PRO A 3 -1.05 21.07 -24.55
N HIS A 4 0.07 20.37 -24.81
CA HIS A 4 0.32 19.74 -26.11
C HIS A 4 -0.51 18.48 -26.37
N LEU A 5 -0.95 17.77 -25.30
CA LEU A 5 -1.76 16.57 -25.44
C LEU A 5 -3.22 16.90 -25.81
N ILE A 6 -3.73 18.03 -25.30
CA ILE A 6 -5.08 18.53 -25.60
C ILE A 6 -5.18 18.97 -27.07
N SER A 7 -4.13 19.62 -27.58
CA SER A 7 -4.03 20.03 -28.99
C SER A 7 -4.07 18.84 -29.95
N LEU A 8 -3.36 17.74 -29.63
CA LEU A 8 -3.30 16.55 -30.46
C LEU A 8 -4.65 15.81 -30.55
N ILE A 9 -5.41 15.79 -29.44
CA ILE A 9 -6.76 15.20 -29.38
C ILE A 9 -7.77 16.04 -30.17
N CYS A 10 -7.69 17.37 -30.10
CA CYS A 10 -8.51 18.25 -30.94
C CYS A 10 -8.22 18.06 -32.45
N LEU A 11 -6.95 17.90 -32.82
CA LEU A 11 -6.52 17.68 -34.22
C LEU A 11 -7.02 16.35 -34.80
N LEU A 12 -7.02 15.27 -34.02
CA LEU A 12 -7.53 13.95 -34.44
C LEU A 12 -9.06 13.92 -34.59
N LEU A 13 -9.79 14.74 -33.82
CA LEU A 13 -11.25 14.85 -33.94
C LEU A 13 -11.68 15.73 -35.12
N THR A 14 -10.87 16.71 -35.53
CA THR A 14 -11.15 17.55 -36.70
C THR A 14 -10.93 16.86 -38.05
N SER A 15 -10.14 15.78 -38.10
CA SER A 15 -9.89 15.00 -39.31
C SER A 15 -10.86 13.82 -39.51
N CYS A 16 -11.74 13.55 -38.54
CA CYS A 16 -12.76 12.53 -38.64
C CYS A 16 -14.09 13.14 -39.13
N GLN A 17 -14.52 12.79 -40.34
CA GLN A 17 -15.83 13.12 -40.91
C GLN A 17 -16.98 12.37 -40.21
N ILE A 18 -17.11 12.51 -38.88
CA ILE A 18 -18.22 11.91 -38.09
C ILE A 18 -19.34 12.94 -37.83
N TRP A 19 -19.11 14.23 -38.03
CA TRP A 19 -20.09 15.27 -37.70
C TRP A 19 -21.06 15.54 -38.86
N LYS A 20 -22.08 14.70 -38.98
CA LYS A 20 -23.35 15.11 -39.60
C LYS A 20 -24.36 15.32 -38.47
N THR A 21 -24.82 16.55 -38.35
CA THR A 21 -25.78 17.12 -37.37
C THR A 21 -25.13 17.75 -36.14
N ASP A 22 -25.50 19.01 -35.88
CA ASP A 22 -25.12 19.87 -34.76
C ASP A 22 -25.69 19.39 -33.40
N ILE A 23 -25.81 18.08 -33.18
CA ILE A 23 -26.20 17.51 -31.90
C ILE A 23 -24.93 17.19 -31.10
N ASP A 24 -24.78 17.95 -30.02
CA ASP A 24 -23.88 17.78 -28.88
C ASP A 24 -22.39 18.11 -29.04
N ARG A 25 -22.12 19.41 -29.23
CA ARG A 25 -20.94 20.06 -28.61
C ARG A 25 -21.12 20.23 -27.08
N ASP A 26 -21.85 19.35 -26.41
CA ASP A 26 -22.00 19.47 -24.98
C ASP A 26 -20.71 19.02 -24.30
N LYS A 27 -20.23 19.82 -23.35
CA LYS A 27 -19.05 19.56 -22.53
C LYS A 27 -19.16 18.17 -21.89
N THR A 28 -20.38 17.74 -21.59
CA THR A 28 -20.74 16.41 -21.10
C THR A 28 -20.38 15.29 -22.06
N PHE A 29 -20.62 15.44 -23.37
CA PHE A 29 -20.28 14.43 -24.39
C PHE A 29 -18.76 14.32 -24.59
N LEU A 30 -18.07 15.46 -24.66
CA LEU A 30 -16.60 15.50 -24.70
C LEU A 30 -15.99 14.91 -23.43
N LEU A 31 -16.51 15.21 -22.24
CA LEU A 31 -16.08 14.57 -20.99
C LEU A 31 -16.35 13.06 -21.00
N LYS A 32 -17.46 12.61 -21.60
CA LYS A 32 -17.78 11.18 -21.73
C LYS A 32 -16.79 10.48 -22.65
N ILE A 33 -16.49 11.05 -23.82
CA ILE A 33 -15.49 10.51 -24.77
C ILE A 33 -14.10 10.55 -24.14
N ILE A 34 -13.70 11.66 -23.52
CA ILE A 34 -12.43 11.79 -22.79
C ILE A 34 -12.37 10.70 -21.69
N SER A 35 -13.42 10.51 -20.90
CA SER A 35 -13.47 9.45 -19.88
C SER A 35 -13.38 8.02 -20.44
N MET A 36 -13.77 7.81 -21.71
CA MET A 36 -13.62 6.53 -22.40
C MET A 36 -12.18 6.28 -22.89
N PHE A 37 -11.39 7.32 -23.15
CA PHE A 37 -9.98 7.20 -23.54
C PHE A 37 -9.00 7.13 -22.34
N PHE A 38 -9.49 7.33 -21.12
CA PHE A 38 -8.68 7.30 -19.89
C PHE A 38 -9.13 6.23 -18.89
N ARG A 39 -9.97 5.26 -19.29
CA ARG A 39 -10.23 4.10 -18.43
C ARG A 39 -8.99 3.21 -18.44
N ASP A 40 -8.42 3.02 -17.26
CA ASP A 40 -7.41 1.99 -17.03
C ASP A 40 -8.11 0.62 -17.10
N ASP A 41 -8.12 0.04 -18.29
CA ASP A 41 -8.73 -1.26 -18.60
C ASP A 41 -7.83 -2.46 -18.26
N THR A 42 -6.69 -2.24 -17.59
CA THR A 42 -5.87 -3.37 -17.11
C THR A 42 -6.66 -4.21 -16.09
N ALA A 43 -6.35 -5.50 -15.95
CA ALA A 43 -6.97 -6.29 -14.90
C ALA A 43 -6.47 -5.85 -13.52
N LEU A 44 -7.34 -5.95 -12.51
CA LEU A 44 -6.92 -5.94 -11.11
C LEU A 44 -6.14 -7.22 -10.81
N ILE A 45 -4.97 -7.04 -10.20
CA ILE A 45 -4.07 -8.11 -9.79
C ILE A 45 -3.80 -7.96 -8.31
N VAL A 46 -3.94 -9.04 -7.54
CA VAL A 46 -3.56 -9.09 -6.13
C VAL A 46 -2.04 -9.00 -6.04
N THR A 47 -1.54 -7.94 -5.42
CA THR A 47 -0.09 -7.67 -5.26
C THR A 47 0.41 -7.97 -3.86
N SER A 48 -0.48 -7.95 -2.87
CA SER A 48 -0.12 -8.25 -1.48
C SER A 48 -1.31 -8.79 -0.70
N ILE A 49 -1.01 -9.62 0.30
CA ILE A 49 -2.00 -10.20 1.21
C ILE A 49 -1.46 -10.21 2.63
N ILE A 50 -2.34 -9.91 3.57
CA ILE A 50 -2.12 -10.09 5.01
C ILE A 50 -3.41 -10.71 5.56
N PRO A 51 -3.37 -11.80 6.32
CA PRO A 51 -2.21 -12.65 6.58
C PRO A 51 -1.52 -13.20 5.32
N LYS A 52 -0.23 -13.56 5.43
CA LYS A 52 0.50 -14.19 4.32
C LYS A 52 -0.07 -15.58 4.02
N ASN A 53 -0.03 -16.01 2.76
CA ASN A 53 -0.45 -17.35 2.39
C ASN A 53 0.32 -18.42 3.19
N SER A 54 -0.39 -19.42 3.68
CA SER A 54 0.10 -20.51 4.51
C SER A 54 0.71 -20.12 5.87
N SER A 55 0.54 -18.87 6.32
CA SER A 55 0.96 -18.46 7.67
C SER A 55 0.11 -19.15 8.74
N THR A 56 0.70 -19.52 9.89
CA THR A 56 0.06 -20.41 10.87
C THR A 56 -0.19 -19.80 12.25
N SER A 57 0.53 -18.74 12.62
CA SER A 57 0.48 -18.16 13.98
C SER A 57 -0.14 -16.78 14.00
N ASN A 58 -1.19 -16.55 13.20
CA ASN A 58 -1.85 -15.26 13.14
C ASN A 58 -2.72 -15.02 14.37
N TYR A 59 -2.74 -13.79 14.88
CA TYR A 59 -3.62 -13.41 15.98
C TYR A 59 -5.09 -13.46 15.59
N ARG A 60 -5.95 -13.73 16.59
CA ARG A 60 -7.38 -13.92 16.36
C ARG A 60 -8.15 -12.64 16.03
N ASN A 61 -7.58 -11.47 16.29
CA ASN A 61 -8.11 -10.16 15.89
C ASN A 61 -7.38 -9.58 14.68
N THR A 62 -6.59 -10.37 13.95
CA THR A 62 -5.94 -9.90 12.72
C THR A 62 -6.98 -9.53 11.67
N ASN A 63 -6.83 -8.36 11.07
CA ASN A 63 -7.60 -7.95 9.90
C ASN A 63 -7.01 -8.60 8.65
N VAL A 64 -7.84 -8.77 7.63
CA VAL A 64 -7.42 -9.27 6.33
C VAL A 64 -7.23 -8.12 5.36
N PHE A 65 -6.02 -7.92 4.87
CA PHE A 65 -5.66 -6.92 3.88
C PHE A 65 -5.38 -7.57 2.53
N ILE A 66 -5.95 -7.01 1.47
CA ILE A 66 -5.68 -7.43 0.09
C ILE A 66 -5.30 -6.18 -0.69
N GLY A 67 -4.05 -6.11 -1.12
CA GLY A 67 -3.54 -5.03 -1.95
C GLY A 67 -3.57 -5.38 -3.43
N PHE A 68 -3.83 -4.38 -4.26
CA PHE A 68 -3.94 -4.51 -5.70
C PHE A 68 -2.95 -3.60 -6.43
N ASN A 69 -2.71 -3.90 -7.71
CA ASN A 69 -1.89 -3.11 -8.62
C ASN A 69 -2.44 -1.69 -8.87
N LYS A 70 -3.74 -1.46 -8.62
CA LYS A 70 -4.41 -0.18 -8.80
C LYS A 70 -5.61 -0.04 -7.85
N ASN A 71 -6.24 1.13 -7.88
CA ASN A 71 -7.38 1.42 -7.00
C ASN A 71 -8.53 0.43 -7.21
N VAL A 72 -9.11 -0.06 -6.11
CA VAL A 72 -10.14 -1.10 -6.08
C VAL A 72 -11.56 -0.56 -6.33
N ALA A 73 -11.72 0.34 -7.29
CA ALA A 73 -13.00 0.91 -7.66
C ALA A 73 -13.85 -0.11 -8.46
N GLY A 74 -14.42 -1.11 -7.77
CA GLY A 74 -15.26 -2.13 -8.42
C GLY A 74 -15.47 -3.41 -7.62
N ILE A 75 -14.62 -3.68 -6.61
CA ILE A 75 -14.79 -4.86 -5.76
C ILE A 75 -15.82 -4.57 -4.67
N THR A 76 -16.83 -5.42 -4.61
CA THR A 76 -17.94 -5.39 -3.64
C THR A 76 -17.75 -6.48 -2.59
N LYS A 77 -18.48 -6.36 -1.47
CA LYS A 77 -18.41 -7.32 -0.35
C LYS A 77 -18.74 -8.76 -0.80
N GLN A 78 -19.63 -8.91 -1.76
CA GLN A 78 -20.11 -10.20 -2.26
C GLN A 78 -19.01 -11.03 -2.94
N GLN A 79 -17.91 -10.39 -3.32
CA GLN A 79 -16.82 -11.02 -4.08
C GLN A 79 -15.71 -11.56 -3.19
N ILE A 80 -15.70 -11.19 -1.90
CA ILE A 80 -14.71 -11.65 -0.95
C ILE A 80 -15.41 -12.55 0.06
N ASN A 81 -14.97 -13.80 0.09
CA ASN A 81 -15.43 -14.80 1.02
C ASN A 81 -14.28 -15.21 1.92
N ILE A 82 -14.46 -15.07 3.23
CA ILE A 82 -13.51 -15.58 4.23
C ILE A 82 -14.26 -16.63 5.04
N ARG A 83 -13.77 -17.87 5.00
CA ARG A 83 -14.46 -19.02 5.59
C ARG A 83 -13.48 -19.90 6.36
N PRO A 84 -13.79 -20.32 7.59
CA PRO A 84 -13.00 -21.33 8.27
C PRO A 84 -13.26 -22.71 7.63
N ASN A 85 -12.20 -23.48 7.39
CA ASN A 85 -12.27 -24.70 6.59
C ASN A 85 -13.13 -25.80 7.24
N ASN A 86 -13.34 -25.73 8.55
CA ASN A 86 -14.19 -26.64 9.31
C ASN A 86 -15.69 -26.26 9.30
N LEU A 87 -16.07 -25.10 8.76
CA LEU A 87 -17.48 -24.67 8.66
C LEU A 87 -17.88 -24.36 7.22
N SER A 88 -19.17 -24.41 6.92
CA SER A 88 -19.71 -24.11 5.59
C SER A 88 -20.03 -22.62 5.37
N THR A 89 -20.06 -21.81 6.43
CA THR A 89 -20.46 -20.39 6.38
C THR A 89 -19.26 -19.46 6.48
N SER A 90 -19.29 -18.38 5.70
CA SER A 90 -18.36 -17.27 5.81
C SER A 90 -18.47 -16.58 7.18
N ILE A 91 -17.39 -15.94 7.61
CA ILE A 91 -17.42 -15.07 8.78
C ILE A 91 -17.98 -13.69 8.44
N GLU A 92 -18.69 -13.10 9.40
CA GLU A 92 -19.17 -11.72 9.32
C GLU A 92 -18.07 -10.72 9.65
N GLY A 93 -18.13 -9.54 9.01
CA GLY A 93 -17.17 -8.47 9.23
C GLY A 93 -17.42 -7.23 8.40
N GLU A 94 -16.71 -6.16 8.75
CA GLU A 94 -16.69 -4.94 7.97
C GLU A 94 -15.68 -5.07 6.83
N LEU A 95 -16.02 -4.58 5.64
CA LEU A 95 -15.12 -4.55 4.50
C LEU A 95 -15.08 -3.13 3.97
N VAL A 96 -13.88 -2.55 3.95
CA VAL A 96 -13.61 -1.17 3.57
C VAL A 96 -12.60 -1.16 2.42
N THR A 97 -12.83 -0.30 1.44
CA THR A 97 -11.86 -0.01 0.37
C THR A 97 -11.07 1.24 0.73
N ASN A 98 -9.74 1.17 0.64
CA ASN A 98 -8.86 2.33 0.85
C ASN A 98 -7.78 2.36 -0.24
N GLY A 99 -8.03 3.18 -1.27
CA GLY A 99 -7.16 3.28 -2.44
C GLY A 99 -7.01 1.94 -3.15
N LYS A 100 -5.81 1.36 -3.07
CA LYS A 100 -5.45 0.05 -3.65
C LYS A 100 -5.67 -1.14 -2.73
N PHE A 101 -6.19 -0.92 -1.52
CA PHE A 101 -6.38 -1.96 -0.53
C PHE A 101 -7.86 -2.22 -0.26
N ILE A 102 -8.15 -3.48 0.03
CA ILE A 102 -9.35 -3.90 0.73
C ILE A 102 -8.94 -4.37 2.12
N VAL A 103 -9.67 -3.90 3.12
CA VAL A 103 -9.51 -4.31 4.52
C VAL A 103 -10.79 -4.98 4.97
N PHE A 104 -10.69 -6.22 5.43
CA PHE A 104 -11.76 -6.91 6.12
C PHE A 104 -11.45 -6.99 7.60
N THR A 105 -12.34 -6.44 8.43
CA THR A 105 -12.28 -6.48 9.89
C THR A 105 -13.33 -7.46 10.40
N PRO A 106 -12.94 -8.61 10.97
CA PRO A 106 -13.87 -9.58 11.53
C PRO A 106 -14.78 -8.94 12.60
N ALA A 107 -16.08 -9.19 12.54
CA ALA A 107 -17.05 -8.68 13.53
C ALA A 107 -16.86 -9.32 14.92
N THR A 108 -16.28 -10.51 14.95
CA THR A 108 -15.91 -11.26 16.14
C THR A 108 -14.51 -11.84 15.97
N LEU A 109 -13.82 -12.09 17.09
CA LEU A 109 -12.53 -12.79 17.06
C LEU A 109 -12.61 -14.07 16.23
N LEU A 110 -11.62 -14.27 15.38
CA LEU A 110 -11.45 -15.50 14.63
C LEU A 110 -11.34 -16.69 15.61
N LEU A 111 -11.76 -17.87 15.16
CA LEU A 111 -11.67 -19.10 15.94
C LEU A 111 -10.19 -19.44 16.19
N PRO A 112 -9.82 -19.98 17.37
CA PRO A 112 -8.44 -20.35 17.66
C PRO A 112 -8.03 -21.58 16.83
N ASN A 113 -6.74 -21.69 16.48
CA ASN A 113 -6.15 -22.87 15.82
C ASN A 113 -6.94 -23.32 14.59
N THR A 114 -7.47 -22.37 13.81
CA THR A 114 -8.39 -22.63 12.71
C THR A 114 -7.82 -22.12 11.41
N THR A 115 -7.83 -22.95 10.37
CA THR A 115 -7.46 -22.56 9.01
C THR A 115 -8.64 -21.87 8.34
N TYR A 116 -8.40 -20.68 7.81
CA TYR A 116 -9.31 -19.90 7.01
C TYR A 116 -8.88 -19.90 5.55
N THR A 117 -9.86 -20.03 4.67
CA THR A 117 -9.70 -19.79 3.24
C THR A 117 -10.28 -18.42 2.90
N VAL A 118 -9.49 -17.61 2.20
CA VAL A 118 -9.92 -16.35 1.61
C VAL A 118 -10.04 -16.55 0.11
N SER A 119 -11.24 -16.35 -0.41
CA SER A 119 -11.55 -16.46 -1.84
C SER A 119 -12.02 -15.12 -2.37
N ILE A 120 -11.46 -14.70 -3.50
CA ILE A 120 -11.83 -13.50 -4.25
C ILE A 120 -12.32 -13.95 -5.62
N SER A 121 -13.58 -13.69 -5.94
CA SER A 121 -14.14 -14.05 -7.24
C SER A 121 -13.61 -13.15 -8.35
N ALA A 122 -13.51 -13.68 -9.57
CA ALA A 122 -13.01 -12.96 -10.74
C ALA A 122 -13.96 -11.86 -11.26
N GLU A 123 -15.17 -11.77 -10.70
CA GLU A 123 -16.22 -10.88 -11.20
C GLU A 123 -15.76 -9.40 -11.14
N ASN A 124 -16.24 -8.56 -12.06
CA ASN A 124 -16.02 -7.11 -12.05
C ASN A 124 -14.56 -6.62 -11.90
N GLY A 125 -13.58 -7.29 -12.50
CA GLY A 125 -12.29 -6.64 -12.83
C GLY A 125 -11.02 -7.38 -12.45
N LEU A 126 -11.08 -8.53 -11.75
CA LEU A 126 -9.92 -9.41 -11.59
C LEU A 126 -9.66 -10.22 -12.87
N SER A 127 -8.39 -10.53 -13.17
CA SER A 127 -8.03 -11.40 -14.30
C SER A 127 -8.46 -12.86 -14.10
N SER A 128 -8.50 -13.30 -12.85
CA SER A 128 -8.83 -14.66 -12.43
C SER A 128 -9.26 -14.65 -10.97
N SER A 129 -9.98 -15.67 -10.53
CA SER A 129 -10.25 -15.87 -9.10
C SER A 129 -8.93 -16.03 -8.35
N TYR A 130 -8.89 -15.54 -7.12
CA TYR A 130 -7.72 -15.64 -6.25
C TYR A 130 -8.13 -16.33 -4.95
N GLU A 131 -7.34 -17.30 -4.50
CA GLU A 131 -7.58 -18.02 -3.26
C GLU A 131 -6.28 -18.22 -2.51
N TYR A 132 -6.33 -18.03 -1.20
CA TYR A 132 -5.22 -18.34 -0.31
C TYR A 132 -5.72 -18.75 1.07
N GLN A 133 -4.84 -19.34 1.88
CA GLN A 133 -5.18 -19.78 3.22
C GLN A 133 -4.26 -19.20 4.28
N PHE A 134 -4.76 -19.06 5.49
CA PHE A 134 -3.97 -18.76 6.68
C PHE A 134 -4.58 -19.48 7.88
N SER A 135 -3.80 -19.72 8.93
CA SER A 135 -4.29 -20.28 10.19
C SER A 135 -4.05 -19.31 11.33
N THR A 136 -5.00 -19.30 12.27
CA THR A 136 -4.90 -18.54 13.52
C THR A 136 -4.23 -19.36 14.61
N GLY A 137 -3.54 -18.68 15.52
CA GLY A 137 -3.13 -19.26 16.80
C GLY A 137 -4.23 -19.18 17.86
N SER A 138 -3.85 -19.30 19.13
CA SER A 138 -4.74 -19.10 20.29
C SER A 138 -4.86 -17.65 20.75
N GLU A 139 -3.86 -16.83 20.42
CA GLU A 139 -3.66 -15.52 21.03
C GLU A 139 -4.40 -14.38 20.32
N VAL A 140 -4.59 -13.28 21.06
CA VAL A 140 -5.13 -12.01 20.58
C VAL A 140 -4.04 -10.96 20.72
N ASP A 141 -3.84 -10.13 19.70
CA ASP A 141 -2.87 -9.06 19.75
C ASP A 141 -3.48 -7.81 20.41
N ASN A 142 -2.90 -7.36 21.51
CA ASN A 142 -3.26 -6.08 22.13
C ASN A 142 -2.03 -5.18 22.27
N THR A 143 -0.93 -5.53 21.61
CA THR A 143 0.34 -4.81 21.69
C THR A 143 0.36 -3.80 20.55
N PRO A 144 0.58 -2.50 20.82
CA PRO A 144 0.77 -1.53 19.77
C PRO A 144 2.12 -1.64 19.06
N PRO A 145 2.21 -1.20 17.79
CA PRO A 145 3.47 -1.24 17.07
C PRO A 145 4.43 -0.17 17.59
N SER A 146 5.71 -0.49 17.50
CA SER A 146 6.84 0.34 17.91
C SER A 146 8.01 0.16 16.94
N VAL A 147 8.82 1.21 16.80
CA VAL A 147 10.02 1.18 15.94
C VAL A 147 11.13 0.42 16.67
N LEU A 148 11.66 -0.63 16.03
CA LEU A 148 12.83 -1.37 16.48
C LEU A 148 14.13 -0.74 16.01
N SER A 149 14.20 -0.36 14.74
CA SER A 149 15.37 0.27 14.14
C SER A 149 15.01 1.11 12.92
N THR A 150 15.93 1.98 12.54
CA THR A 150 15.84 2.79 11.32
C THR A 150 17.13 2.71 10.53
N SER A 151 17.01 2.76 9.21
CA SER A 151 18.10 3.08 8.30
C SER A 151 17.67 4.32 7.50
N PRO A 152 18.38 5.44 7.57
CA PRO A 152 19.61 5.67 8.34
C PRO A 152 19.41 5.53 9.85
N GLU A 153 20.48 5.15 10.53
CA GLU A 153 20.52 5.09 12.00
C GLU A 153 20.44 6.50 12.60
N ILE A 154 20.11 6.59 13.89
CA ILE A 154 20.04 7.87 14.60
C ILE A 154 21.43 8.54 14.56
N GLY A 155 21.49 9.74 13.97
CA GLY A 155 22.71 10.53 13.90
C GLY A 155 23.68 10.10 12.81
N GLU A 156 23.31 9.18 11.91
CA GLU A 156 24.14 8.80 10.77
C GLU A 156 24.46 10.03 9.90
N THR A 157 25.73 10.21 9.50
CA THR A 157 26.18 11.44 8.81
C THR A 157 26.55 11.25 7.35
N ASN A 158 26.66 10.00 6.88
CA ASN A 158 27.13 9.67 5.53
C ASN A 158 26.09 8.87 4.74
N PHE A 159 24.80 9.16 4.97
CA PHE A 159 23.73 8.41 4.32
C PHE A 159 23.67 8.74 2.80
N PRO A 160 23.66 7.75 1.90
CA PRO A 160 23.67 8.03 0.46
C PRO A 160 22.44 8.80 -0.02
N ILE A 161 22.64 9.76 -0.93
CA ILE A 161 21.55 10.64 -1.39
C ILE A 161 20.43 9.93 -2.17
N ASN A 162 20.69 8.75 -2.72
CA ASN A 162 19.73 7.92 -3.46
C ASN A 162 19.15 6.75 -2.65
N ALA A 163 19.55 6.59 -1.38
CA ALA A 163 19.14 5.45 -0.57
C ALA A 163 17.70 5.58 -0.03
N LYS A 164 17.02 4.44 0.05
CA LYS A 164 15.72 4.23 0.66
C LYS A 164 15.85 4.38 2.17
N ILE A 165 14.92 5.09 2.79
CA ILE A 165 14.79 5.16 4.25
C ILE A 165 13.93 3.97 4.69
N ILE A 166 14.39 3.20 5.66
CA ILE A 166 13.72 2.01 6.19
C ILE A 166 13.43 2.22 7.67
N VAL A 167 12.21 1.85 8.08
CA VAL A 167 11.78 1.81 9.49
C VAL A 167 11.27 0.41 9.77
N ASN A 168 11.96 -0.31 10.65
CA ASN A 168 11.60 -1.65 11.06
C ASN A 168 10.73 -1.58 12.31
N PHE A 169 9.52 -2.14 12.26
CA PHE A 169 8.63 -2.26 13.42
C PHE A 169 8.80 -3.61 14.11
N ASN A 170 8.30 -3.73 15.34
CA ASN A 170 8.30 -4.98 16.11
C ASN A 170 7.23 -5.99 15.67
N GLU A 171 6.33 -5.57 14.79
CA GLU A 171 5.22 -6.34 14.27
C GLU A 171 4.76 -5.76 12.92
N SER A 172 3.91 -6.50 12.20
CA SER A 172 3.37 -6.05 10.92
C SER A 172 2.39 -4.90 11.10
N ILE A 173 2.57 -3.84 10.31
CA ILE A 173 1.75 -2.63 10.35
C ILE A 173 0.62 -2.65 9.31
N ASP A 174 -0.49 -1.98 9.63
CA ASP A 174 -1.60 -1.75 8.71
C ASP A 174 -1.16 -0.85 7.54
N PRO A 175 -1.12 -1.39 6.30
CA PRO A 175 -0.65 -0.65 5.14
C PRO A 175 -1.52 0.54 4.75
N THR A 176 -2.76 0.60 5.22
CA THR A 176 -3.69 1.71 4.97
C THR A 176 -3.46 2.90 5.89
N THR A 177 -2.73 2.71 7.00
CA THR A 177 -2.32 3.81 7.90
C THR A 177 -1.01 4.46 7.49
N VAL A 178 -0.26 3.84 6.58
CA VAL A 178 0.97 4.41 6.01
C VAL A 178 0.63 5.42 4.93
N SER A 179 0.89 6.70 5.24
CA SER A 179 0.70 7.82 4.33
C SER A 179 1.58 9.00 4.77
N GLU A 180 1.66 10.03 3.93
CA GLU A 180 2.35 11.30 4.24
C GLU A 180 1.79 12.01 5.50
N SER A 181 0.58 11.65 5.94
CA SER A 181 0.03 12.17 7.20
C SER A 181 0.73 11.60 8.43
N ASN A 182 1.24 10.36 8.34
CA ASN A 182 1.85 9.60 9.42
C ASN A 182 3.37 9.40 9.27
N PHE A 183 3.91 9.55 8.07
CA PHE A 183 5.35 9.59 7.79
C PHE A 183 5.71 10.94 7.18
N SER A 184 6.74 11.60 7.67
CA SER A 184 7.28 12.80 7.02
C SER A 184 8.80 12.88 7.13
N LEU A 185 9.42 13.37 6.07
CA LEU A 185 10.82 13.75 6.02
C LEU A 185 10.92 15.27 5.87
N GLN A 186 11.77 15.94 6.65
CA GLN A 186 11.92 17.39 6.60
C GLN A 186 12.22 17.88 5.17
N GLY A 187 11.59 18.99 4.78
CA GLY A 187 11.68 19.51 3.40
C GLY A 187 10.75 18.81 2.40
N ASN A 188 10.07 17.73 2.82
CA ASN A 188 9.09 16.96 2.05
C ASN A 188 9.53 16.63 0.61
N PRO A 189 10.71 16.00 0.42
CA PRO A 189 11.11 15.55 -0.89
C PRO A 189 10.11 14.51 -1.43
N PRO A 190 9.86 14.47 -2.75
CA PRO A 190 8.94 13.51 -3.33
C PRO A 190 9.51 12.09 -3.19
N GLY A 191 8.65 11.13 -2.85
CA GLY A 191 9.02 9.73 -2.78
C GLY A 191 7.80 8.82 -2.68
N VAL A 192 8.05 7.52 -2.65
CA VAL A 192 7.02 6.48 -2.55
C VAL A 192 7.16 5.75 -1.22
N LEU A 193 6.06 5.68 -0.48
CA LEU A 193 5.94 4.82 0.69
C LEU A 193 5.51 3.41 0.27
N SER A 194 6.19 2.40 0.77
CA SER A 194 5.83 1.00 0.61
C SER A 194 6.06 0.23 1.90
N ILE A 195 5.44 -0.94 2.02
CA ILE A 195 5.68 -1.87 3.13
C ILE A 195 6.24 -3.15 2.57
N GLN A 196 7.25 -3.66 3.27
CA GLN A 196 7.77 -5.00 3.10
C GLN A 196 7.79 -5.66 4.48
N ASP A 197 6.91 -6.64 4.67
CA ASP A 197 6.74 -7.36 5.94
C ASP A 197 6.41 -6.46 7.14
N GLN A 198 7.38 -6.19 8.00
CA GLN A 198 7.24 -5.34 9.19
C GLN A 198 7.96 -3.99 9.00
N SER A 199 8.44 -3.73 7.78
CA SER A 199 9.24 -2.56 7.45
C SER A 199 8.45 -1.58 6.61
N LEU A 200 8.49 -0.30 7.00
CA LEU A 200 8.08 0.82 6.16
C LEU A 200 9.30 1.32 5.39
N LEU A 201 9.15 1.46 4.07
CA LEU A 201 10.18 1.97 3.18
C LEU A 201 9.70 3.28 2.57
N PHE A 202 10.58 4.28 2.54
CA PHE A 202 10.44 5.48 1.74
C PHE A 202 11.52 5.50 0.66
N SER A 203 11.11 5.40 -0.59
CA SER A 203 11.99 5.49 -1.77
C SER A 203 11.90 6.90 -2.35
N PRO A 204 12.97 7.72 -2.27
CA PRO A 204 12.98 9.04 -2.91
C PRO A 204 12.78 8.91 -4.43
N ASN A 205 11.97 9.80 -5.03
CA ASN A 205 11.80 9.86 -6.49
C ASN A 205 12.98 10.55 -7.20
N SER A 206 13.79 11.26 -6.42
CA SER A 206 15.00 11.96 -6.82
C SER A 206 15.96 11.96 -5.63
N ASN A 207 17.25 12.14 -5.90
CA ASN A 207 18.25 12.26 -4.85
C ASN A 207 17.84 13.31 -3.81
N LEU A 208 18.07 12.97 -2.55
CA LEU A 208 18.06 13.92 -1.44
C LEU A 208 19.17 14.96 -1.65
N LEU A 209 19.04 16.11 -0.99
CA LEU A 209 20.07 17.14 -1.06
C LEU A 209 21.36 16.63 -0.39
N PRO A 210 22.55 16.88 -0.96
CA PRO A 210 23.82 16.44 -0.38
C PRO A 210 24.14 17.25 0.89
N VAL A 211 24.91 16.64 1.81
CA VAL A 211 25.39 17.29 3.05
C VAL A 211 24.27 18.02 3.80
N THR A 212 23.11 17.39 3.87
CA THR A 212 21.88 18.00 4.41
C THR A 212 21.38 17.17 5.57
N ALA A 213 21.11 17.84 6.69
CA ALA A 213 20.45 17.24 7.84
C ALA A 213 18.95 17.10 7.58
N TYR A 214 18.43 15.89 7.76
CA TYR A 214 17.02 15.55 7.62
C TYR A 214 16.47 15.06 8.96
N ILE A 215 15.29 15.55 9.32
CA ILE A 215 14.49 15.00 10.42
C ILE A 215 13.40 14.11 9.83
N CYS A 216 13.37 12.85 10.23
CA CYS A 216 12.28 11.94 9.90
C CYS A 216 11.33 11.79 11.10
N VAL A 217 10.04 11.70 10.82
CA VAL A 217 8.98 11.61 11.83
C VAL A 217 7.97 10.54 11.43
N ILE A 218 7.74 9.60 12.34
CA ILE A 218 6.60 8.67 12.37
C ILE A 218 5.63 9.16 13.44
N LYS A 219 4.39 9.47 13.05
CA LYS A 219 3.34 9.86 13.99
C LYS A 219 2.64 8.64 14.57
N SER A 220 1.95 8.85 15.69
CA SER A 220 1.16 7.83 16.39
C SER A 220 -0.07 7.33 15.64
N GLY A 221 -0.33 7.79 14.41
CA GLY A 221 -1.47 7.32 13.60
C GLY A 221 -1.25 5.98 12.90
N ILE A 222 -0.03 5.43 12.95
CA ILE A 222 0.28 4.08 12.48
C ILE A 222 -0.42 3.05 13.37
N LYS A 223 -1.01 2.02 12.77
CA LYS A 223 -1.60 0.88 13.46
C LYS A 223 -0.94 -0.42 13.03
N ASP A 224 -1.09 -1.46 13.84
CA ASP A 224 -0.79 -2.83 13.45
C ASP A 224 -1.93 -3.45 12.63
N ILE A 225 -1.71 -4.66 12.14
CA ILE A 225 -2.72 -5.42 11.38
C ILE A 225 -3.91 -5.90 12.25
N ALA A 226 -3.78 -5.85 13.58
CA ALA A 226 -4.82 -6.18 14.54
C ALA A 226 -5.66 -4.96 15.00
N GLY A 227 -5.30 -3.75 14.55
CA GLY A 227 -5.96 -2.49 14.84
C GLY A 227 -5.41 -1.71 16.04
N ASN A 228 -4.35 -2.18 16.71
CA ASN A 228 -3.70 -1.48 17.81
C ASN A 228 -2.92 -0.27 17.27
N GLN A 229 -3.10 0.88 17.89
CA GLN A 229 -2.49 2.13 17.44
C GLN A 229 -1.20 2.44 18.17
N MET A 230 -0.15 2.79 17.41
CA MET A 230 1.15 3.23 17.91
C MET A 230 0.98 4.28 19.00
N VAL A 231 1.55 4.03 20.18
CA VAL A 231 1.35 4.90 21.36
C VAL A 231 2.28 6.10 21.34
N ARG A 232 3.53 5.90 20.93
CA ARG A 232 4.57 6.93 20.96
C ARG A 232 5.02 7.24 19.54
N PRO A 233 4.91 8.49 19.06
CA PRO A 233 5.55 8.86 17.81
C PRO A 233 7.06 8.68 17.91
N TYR A 234 7.71 8.50 16.77
CA TYR A 234 9.15 8.29 16.68
C TYR A 234 9.76 9.32 15.74
N SER A 235 10.88 9.94 16.13
CA SER A 235 11.58 10.90 15.28
C SER A 235 13.08 10.77 15.46
N TRP A 236 13.81 10.91 14.37
CA TRP A 236 15.27 10.88 14.38
C TRP A 236 15.84 11.84 13.34
N VAL A 237 17.13 12.11 13.47
CA VAL A 237 17.90 12.95 12.56
C VAL A 237 19.01 12.12 11.92
N PHE A 238 19.29 12.40 10.65
CA PHE A 238 20.46 11.91 9.94
C PHE A 238 20.96 13.00 8.98
N SER A 239 22.15 12.85 8.41
CA SER A 239 22.67 13.69 7.35
C SER A 239 23.11 12.86 6.15
N THR A 240 22.87 13.42 4.96
CA THR A 240 23.27 12.82 3.71
C THR A 240 24.76 13.05 3.42
N SER A 241 25.35 12.12 2.66
CA SER A 241 26.68 12.29 2.07
C SER A 241 26.64 13.21 0.84
N GLU A 242 27.79 13.37 0.17
CA GLU A 242 27.88 14.05 -1.13
C GLU A 242 27.57 13.12 -2.32
N THR A 243 27.46 11.81 -2.08
CA THR A 243 27.50 10.80 -3.16
C THR A 243 26.32 9.85 -3.11
N GLU A 244 25.93 9.38 -4.29
CA GLU A 244 25.09 8.21 -4.45
C GLU A 244 25.85 6.96 -4.00
N ALA A 245 25.12 5.96 -3.54
CA ALA A 245 25.71 4.65 -3.30
C ALA A 245 25.85 3.90 -4.63
N SER A 246 26.97 3.18 -4.79
CA SER A 246 27.35 2.46 -6.04
C SER A 246 27.33 0.92 -5.97
N THR A 247 27.32 0.32 -4.77
CA THR A 247 27.01 -1.10 -4.51
C THR A 247 25.95 -1.31 -3.42
N CYS A 248 24.91 -2.12 -3.69
CA CYS A 248 23.82 -2.42 -2.75
C CYS A 248 24.32 -2.52 -1.30
N PHE A 249 23.96 -1.52 -0.49
CA PHE A 249 24.19 -1.55 0.95
C PHE A 249 22.95 -2.20 1.56
N PHE A 250 23.15 -3.23 2.37
CA PHE A 250 22.05 -3.87 3.07
C PHE A 250 21.82 -3.16 4.38
N ASP A 251 20.55 -2.91 4.73
CA ASP A 251 20.20 -2.61 6.12
C ASP A 251 20.72 -3.78 6.97
N LEU A 252 21.64 -3.49 7.90
CA LEU A 252 22.16 -4.47 8.86
C LEU A 252 21.07 -4.90 9.88
N GLY A 253 19.85 -4.35 9.76
CA GLY A 253 18.63 -4.80 10.42
C GLY A 253 18.15 -6.20 10.02
N ILE A 254 16.94 -6.54 10.47
CA ILE A 254 16.41 -7.92 10.54
C ILE A 254 16.17 -8.56 9.16
N PHE A 255 16.06 -7.78 8.08
CA PHE A 255 15.49 -8.25 6.81
C PHE A 255 16.43 -8.19 5.59
N GLY A 256 17.68 -7.73 5.72
CA GLY A 256 18.66 -7.74 4.61
C GLY A 256 18.12 -7.09 3.34
N ILE A 257 17.49 -5.91 3.47
CA ILE A 257 16.86 -5.19 2.37
C ILE A 257 17.92 -4.32 1.69
N CYS A 258 17.96 -4.37 0.35
CA CYS A 258 18.83 -3.49 -0.43
C CYS A 258 18.35 -2.04 -0.32
N LEU A 259 19.23 -1.14 0.13
CA LEU A 259 18.87 0.26 0.33
C LEU A 259 18.65 1.04 -0.97
N TYR A 260 19.02 0.52 -2.14
CA TYR A 260 18.76 1.20 -3.43
C TYR A 260 18.93 0.23 -4.60
N GLU A 261 18.35 0.56 -5.74
CA GLU A 261 18.43 -0.22 -6.99
C GLU A 261 19.23 0.53 -8.05
#